data_AF-A0A7Y4SNB5-F1
#
_entry.id   AF-A0A7Y4SNB5-F1
#
_cell.length_a   1.000
_cell.length_b   1.000
_cell.length_c   1.000
_cell.angle_alpha   90.00
_cell.angle_beta   90.00
_cell.angle_gamma   90.00
#
_symmetry.space_group_name_H-M   'P 1'
#
loop_
_entity.id
_entity.type
_entity.pdbx_description
1 polymer ?
#
loop_
_entity_poly.entity_id
_entity_poly.type
_entity_poly.pdbx_seq_one_letter_code
_entity_poly.pdbx_strand_id
1 'polypeptide(L)'
;MAHPRLEALTHDAIVHAAKSLAPGDIRKWSVVVEGREFPVKQLVREAANQLQGNDSSVTPADLTAHDAVRYLKRHGFADAVRYQE
;
A
#
# COMPACT_ATOMS: atom_id res chain seq x y z
N MET A 1 -11.60 5.22 11.99
CA MET A 1 -10.41 5.60 12.77
C MET A 1 -9.21 5.27 11.91
N ALA A 2 -8.27 6.21 11.72
CA ALA A 2 -7.06 5.92 10.96
C ALA A 2 -6.25 4.89 11.75
N HIS A 3 -5.82 3.82 11.09
CA HIS A 3 -5.04 2.78 11.74
C HIS A 3 -3.63 3.35 12.01
N PRO A 4 -3.08 3.29 13.23
CA PRO A 4 -1.82 3.95 13.59
C PRO A 4 -0.66 3.55 12.65
N ARG A 5 -0.61 2.27 12.23
CA ARG A 5 0.33 1.78 11.22
C ARG A 5 0.18 2.40 9.83
N LEU A 6 -1.03 2.79 9.42
CA LEU A 6 -1.25 3.47 8.13
C LEU A 6 -0.83 4.94 8.21
N GLU A 7 -0.91 5.57 9.38
CA GLU A 7 -0.39 6.92 9.59
C GLU A 7 1.13 6.95 9.72
N ALA A 8 1.72 5.91 10.32
CA ALA A 8 3.18 5.72 10.40
C ALA A 8 3.81 5.23 9.09
N LEU A 9 3.02 5.07 8.02
CA LEU A 9 3.49 4.61 6.73
C LEU A 9 4.51 5.60 6.14
N THR A 10 5.59 5.06 5.61
CA THR A 10 6.63 5.85 4.95
C THR A 10 6.82 5.40 3.51
N HIS A 11 7.37 6.28 2.68
CA HIS A 11 7.73 5.94 1.30
C HIS A 11 8.67 4.72 1.24
N ASP A 12 9.69 4.71 2.10
CA ASP A 12 10.67 3.61 2.16
C ASP A 12 10.01 2.27 2.50
N ALA A 13 9.09 2.25 3.47
CA ALA A 13 8.34 1.03 3.80
C ALA A 13 7.52 0.50 2.62
N ILE A 14 6.95 1.39 1.79
CA ILE A 14 6.23 1.01 0.57
C ILE A 14 7.17 0.39 -0.46
N VAL A 15 8.33 1.01 -0.70
CA VAL A 15 9.34 0.47 -1.64
C VAL A 15 9.89 -0.86 -1.13
N HIS A 16 10.19 -0.97 0.16
CA HIS A 16 10.67 -2.19 0.78
C HIS A 16 9.63 -3.32 0.68
N ALA A 17 8.35 -3.01 0.95
CA ALA A 17 7.26 -3.95 0.77
C ALA A 17 7.15 -4.41 -0.68
N ALA A 18 7.29 -3.52 -1.66
CA ALA A 18 7.27 -3.88 -3.08
C ALA A 18 8.38 -4.87 -3.48
N LYS A 19 9.52 -4.86 -2.77
CA LYS A 19 10.62 -5.82 -3.00
C LYS A 19 10.31 -7.22 -2.49
N SER A 20 9.61 -7.34 -1.36
CA SER A 20 9.21 -8.63 -0.78
C SER A 20 7.88 -9.16 -1.33
N LEU A 21 7.01 -8.28 -1.80
CA LEU A 21 5.67 -8.63 -2.23
C LEU A 21 5.69 -9.28 -3.61
N ALA A 22 5.04 -10.44 -3.73
CA ALA A 22 4.72 -10.98 -5.05
C ALA A 22 3.50 -10.23 -5.62
N PRO A 23 3.55 -9.75 -6.89
CA PRO A 23 2.40 -9.12 -7.51
C PRO A 23 1.24 -10.11 -7.59
N GLY A 24 0.14 -9.73 -6.93
CA GLY A 24 -1.11 -10.50 -6.93
C GLY A 24 -2.08 -10.04 -8.02
N ASP A 25 -3.29 -10.59 -7.98
CA ASP A 25 -4.37 -10.23 -8.89
C ASP A 25 -4.80 -8.76 -8.72
N ILE A 26 -4.67 -7.97 -9.79
CA ILE A 26 -5.02 -6.55 -9.82
C ILE A 26 -6.48 -6.41 -10.22
N ARG A 27 -7.33 -5.97 -9.29
CA ARG A 27 -8.77 -5.84 -9.57
C ARG A 27 -9.22 -4.50 -10.16
N LYS A 28 -8.83 -3.37 -9.55
CA LYS A 28 -9.33 -2.02 -9.93
C LYS A 28 -8.30 -0.93 -9.80
N TRP A 29 -7.43 -1.04 -8.79
CA TRP A 29 -6.39 -0.05 -8.54
C TRP A 29 -5.05 -0.77 -8.42
N SER A 30 -4.11 -0.39 -9.27
CA SER A 30 -2.70 -0.79 -9.19
C SER A 30 -1.80 0.41 -8.90
N VAL A 31 -0.57 0.13 -8.50
CA VAL A 31 0.50 1.11 -8.39
C VAL A 31 1.78 0.51 -8.96
N VAL A 32 2.50 1.31 -9.75
CA VAL A 32 3.80 0.95 -10.30
C VAL A 32 4.89 1.34 -9.30
N VAL A 33 5.63 0.37 -8.75
CA VAL A 33 6.78 0.63 -7.88
C VAL A 33 8.00 -0.05 -8.48
N GLU A 34 9.06 0.72 -8.72
CA GLU A 34 10.31 0.25 -9.35
C GLU A 34 10.07 -0.56 -10.65
N GLY A 35 9.09 -0.15 -11.46
CA GLY A 35 8.75 -0.81 -12.74
C GLY A 35 7.88 -2.07 -12.63
N ARG A 36 7.38 -2.40 -11.43
CA ARG A 36 6.46 -3.53 -11.20
C ARG A 36 5.09 -3.02 -10.74
N GLU A 37 4.01 -3.60 -11.29
CA GLU A 37 2.65 -3.26 -10.87
C GLU A 37 2.16 -4.14 -9.73
N PHE A 38 1.62 -3.50 -8.70
CA PHE A 38 1.07 -4.16 -7.52
C PHE A 38 -0.35 -3.68 -7.23
N PRO A 39 -1.23 -4.56 -6.69
CA PRO A 39 -2.52 -4.12 -6.19
C PRO A 39 -2.35 -3.19 -4.99
N VAL A 40 -2.94 -1.98 -5.06
CA VAL A 40 -2.73 -0.91 -4.06
C VAL A 40 -3.03 -1.35 -2.64
N LYS A 41 -4.09 -2.15 -2.45
CA LYS A 41 -4.50 -2.63 -1.12
C LYS A 41 -3.46 -3.58 -0.54
N GLN A 42 -2.92 -4.47 -1.36
CA GLN A 42 -1.98 -5.49 -0.91
C GLN A 42 -0.65 -4.84 -0.54
N LEU A 43 -0.18 -3.90 -1.38
CA LEU A 43 1.07 -3.19 -1.12
C LEU A 43 1.00 -2.34 0.16
N VAL A 44 -0.04 -1.53 0.33
CA VAL A 44 -0.18 -0.69 1.53
C VAL A 44 -0.35 -1.54 2.78
N ARG A 45 -1.08 -2.66 2.71
CA ARG A 45 -1.20 -3.60 3.82
C ARG A 45 0.15 -4.20 4.21
N GLU A 46 0.92 -4.68 3.23
CA GLU A 46 2.23 -5.28 3.48
C GLU A 46 3.20 -4.25 4.06
N ALA A 47 3.25 -3.06 3.48
CA ALA A 47 4.07 -1.95 3.97
C ALA A 47 3.70 -1.56 5.41
N ALA A 48 2.41 -1.47 5.73
CA ALA A 48 1.96 -1.15 7.08
C ALA A 48 2.28 -2.27 8.09
N ASN A 49 2.20 -3.53 7.68
CA ASN A 49 2.51 -4.68 8.56
C ASN A 49 4.02 -4.95 8.71
N GLN A 50 4.84 -4.44 7.79
CA GLN A 50 6.31 -4.47 7.92
C GLN A 50 6.86 -3.43 8.89
N LEU A 51 6.08 -2.38 9.22
CA LEU A 51 6.48 -1.41 10.23
C LEU A 51 6.59 -2.10 11.60
N GLN A 52 7.76 -1.96 12.24
CA GLN A 52 7.93 -2.44 13.60
C GLN A 52 7.08 -1.58 14.55
N GLY A 53 6.16 -2.22 15.26
CA GLY A 53 5.30 -1.57 16.24
C GLY A 53 4.38 -2.58 16.91
N ASN A 54 4.00 -2.32 18.15
CA ASN A 54 3.15 -3.22 18.94
C ASN A 54 1.65 -3.12 18.59
N ASP A 55 1.31 -2.30 17.59
CA ASP A 55 -0.05 -2.10 17.11
C ASP A 55 -0.60 -3.34 16.38
N SER A 56 -1.93 -3.42 16.26
CA SER A 56 -2.61 -4.50 15.54
C SER A 56 -2.20 -4.57 14.07
N SER A 57 -2.21 -5.76 13.48
CA SER A 57 -1.96 -5.91 12.04
C SER A 57 -3.11 -5.38 11.20
N VAL A 58 -2.77 -4.64 10.13
CA VAL A 58 -3.73 -4.11 9.18
C VAL A 58 -4.31 -5.29 8.39
N THR A 59 -5.63 -5.46 8.47
CA THR A 59 -6.34 -6.48 7.71
C THR A 59 -6.96 -5.88 6.45
N PRO A 60 -7.33 -6.68 5.43
CA PRO A 60 -8.00 -6.15 4.24
C PRO A 60 -9.37 -5.51 4.50
N ALA A 61 -9.97 -5.70 5.69
CA ALA A 61 -11.20 -5.05 6.12
C ALA A 61 -10.96 -3.63 6.66
N ASP A 62 -9.77 -3.37 7.24
CA ASP A 62 -9.38 -2.06 7.76
C ASP A 62 -8.99 -1.06 6.66
N LEU A 63 -8.66 -1.56 5.46
CA LEU A 63 -8.16 -0.75 4.35
C LEU A 63 -9.07 -0.82 3.13
N THR A 64 -9.58 0.33 2.69
CA THR A 64 -10.30 0.44 1.41
C THR A 64 -9.34 0.77 0.27
N ALA A 65 -9.73 0.47 -0.98
CA ALA A 65 -8.91 0.80 -2.14
C ALA A 65 -8.67 2.31 -2.28
N HIS A 66 -9.69 3.12 -1.99
CA HIS A 66 -9.59 4.57 -2.06
C HIS A 66 -8.62 5.12 -0.99
N ASP A 67 -8.65 4.56 0.21
CA ASP A 67 -7.74 4.95 1.30
C ASP A 67 -6.29 4.56 0.97
N ALA A 68 -6.07 3.35 0.45
CA ALA A 68 -4.76 2.90 -0.03
C ALA A 68 -4.20 3.84 -1.11
N VAL A 69 -5.03 4.24 -2.07
CA VAL A 69 -4.65 5.22 -3.10
C VAL A 69 -4.29 6.58 -2.48
N ARG A 70 -5.03 7.05 -1.48
CA ARG A 70 -4.71 8.31 -0.78
C ARG A 70 -3.37 8.26 -0.07
N TYR A 71 -3.03 7.17 0.63
CA TYR A 71 -1.72 7.02 1.25
C TYR A 71 -0.61 6.98 0.20
N LEU A 72 -0.75 6.16 -0.84
CA LEU A 72 0.23 6.10 -1.93
C LEU A 72 0.46 7.48 -2.57
N LYS A 73 -0.62 8.22 -2.86
CA LYS A 73 -0.54 9.61 -3.36
C LYS A 73 0.21 10.53 -2.39
N ARG A 74 -0.12 10.47 -1.09
CA ARG A 74 0.53 11.27 -0.04
C ARG A 74 2.03 10.99 0.08
N HIS A 75 2.46 9.76 -0.18
CA HIS A 75 3.86 9.36 -0.10
C HIS A 75 4.62 9.44 -1.44
N GLY A 76 4.07 10.13 -2.45
CA GLY A 76 4.77 10.42 -3.70
C GLY A 76 4.52 9.44 -4.85
N PHE A 77 3.61 8.48 -4.69
CA PHE A 77 3.21 7.54 -5.76
C PHE A 77 2.00 8.04 -6.55
N ALA A 78 1.74 9.35 -6.57
CA ALA A 78 0.50 9.87 -7.15
C ALA A 78 0.37 9.62 -8.65
N ASP A 79 1.49 9.71 -9.38
CA ASP A 79 1.58 9.44 -10.82
C ASP A 79 1.71 7.94 -11.12
N ALA A 80 2.17 7.16 -10.15
CA ALA A 80 2.37 5.72 -10.27
C ALA A 80 1.07 4.90 -10.06
N VAL A 81 0.05 5.48 -9.44
CA VAL A 81 -1.24 4.81 -9.21
C VAL A 81 -2.05 4.78 -10.51
N ARG A 82 -2.50 3.59 -10.89
CA ARG A 82 -3.33 3.34 -12.07
C ARG A 82 -4.69 2.79 -11.69
N TYR A 83 -5.69 3.20 -12.46
CA TYR A 83 -7.03 2.63 -12.42
C TYR A 83 -7.18 1.66 -13.59
N GLN A 84 -7.62 0.44 -13.32
CA GLN A 84 -7.92 -0.58 -14.30
C GLN A 84 -9.46 -0.69 -14.35
N GLU A 85 -10.04 -0.42 -15.53
CA GLU A 85 -11.49 -0.47 -15.80
C GLU A 85 -12.00 -1.90 -16.01
#